data_AF-A0A7M5VG09-F1
#
_entry.id   AF-A0A7M5VG09-F1
#
_cell.length_a   1.000
_cell.length_b   1.000
_cell.length_c   1.000
_cell.angle_alpha   90.00
_cell.angle_beta   90.00
_cell.angle_gamma   90.00
#
_symmetry.space_group_name_H-M   'P 1'
#
loop_
_entity.id
_entity.type
_entity.pdbx_description
1 polymer ?
#
loop_
_entity_poly.entity_id
_entity_poly.type
_entity_poly.pdbx_seq_one_letter_code
_entity_poly.pdbx_strand_id
1 'polypeptide(L)'
;ASKLAGDNYNVTDVMNSWIFQMNFPELRIKSLNNGEFKVDQVRFLRDQNPDYSKEKFNSSYGYRWHIPFKYTTLKLDDGAKSVEVIRNSTLAWMKYRNITVDTGSTDYLIK
;
A
#
# COMPACT_ATOMS: atom_id res chain seq x y z
N ALA A 1 17.75 -3.66 -14.23
CA ALA A 1 16.47 -4.19 -13.74
C ALA A 1 15.26 -3.29 -14.09
N SER A 2 15.36 -1.95 -14.09
CA SER A 2 14.22 -1.04 -14.34
C SER A 2 13.76 -0.87 -15.79
N LYS A 3 14.46 -1.41 -16.80
CA LYS A 3 14.22 -1.06 -18.20
C LYS A 3 13.01 -1.76 -18.85
N LEU A 4 12.30 -2.62 -18.12
CA LEU A 4 11.25 -3.51 -18.65
C LEU A 4 9.84 -3.27 -18.11
N ALA A 5 9.67 -2.43 -17.08
CA ALA A 5 8.35 -2.01 -16.62
C ALA A 5 8.12 -0.59 -17.17
N GLY A 6 7.07 -0.37 -17.97
CA GLY A 6 6.80 0.88 -18.69
C GLY A 6 6.62 2.15 -17.84
N ASP A 7 6.80 2.05 -16.53
CA ASP A 7 6.91 3.18 -15.62
C ASP A 7 8.38 3.34 -15.19
N ASN A 8 8.94 4.53 -15.37
CA ASN A 8 10.32 4.86 -14.97
C ASN A 8 10.46 4.95 -13.43
N TYR A 9 10.20 3.87 -12.70
CA TYR A 9 10.46 3.81 -11.27
C TYR A 9 11.96 3.66 -11.01
N ASN A 10 12.53 4.63 -10.30
CA ASN A 10 13.89 4.52 -9.83
C ASN A 10 13.99 3.44 -8.74
N VAL A 11 14.43 2.24 -9.13
CA VAL A 11 14.61 1.10 -8.23
C VAL A 11 15.57 1.44 -7.09
N THR A 12 16.57 2.28 -7.35
CA THR A 12 17.48 2.74 -6.29
C THR A 12 16.72 3.52 -5.22
N ASP A 13 15.83 4.45 -5.60
CA ASP A 13 15.03 5.21 -4.63
C ASP A 13 14.05 4.32 -3.86
N VAL A 14 13.47 3.32 -4.54
CA VAL A 14 12.65 2.29 -3.89
C VAL A 14 13.49 1.59 -2.81
N MET A 15 14.56 0.93 -3.23
CA MET A 15 15.38 0.09 -2.35
C MET A 15 16.04 0.88 -1.23
N ASN A 16 16.47 2.11 -1.50
CA ASN A 16 17.05 2.99 -0.49
C ASN A 16 16.11 3.20 0.70
N SER A 17 14.80 3.35 0.44
CA SER A 17 13.81 3.47 1.50
C SER A 17 13.64 2.18 2.32
N TRP A 18 14.01 1.02 1.78
CA TRP A 18 13.96 -0.26 2.49
C TRP A 18 15.24 -0.58 3.25
N ILE A 19 16.41 -0.21 2.72
CA ILE A 19 17.71 -0.64 3.26
C ILE A 19 18.37 0.38 4.20
N PHE A 20 18.06 1.68 4.06
CA PHE A 20 18.68 2.74 4.85
C PHE A 20 17.89 3.17 6.10
N GLN A 21 16.88 2.39 6.49
CA GLN A 21 16.16 2.62 7.73
C GLN A 21 15.76 1.31 8.40
N MET A 22 15.66 1.33 9.73
CA MET A 22 15.37 0.14 10.52
C MET A 22 13.87 -0.21 10.51
N ASN A 23 13.59 -1.51 10.61
CA ASN A 23 12.25 -2.12 10.60
C ASN A 23 11.55 -2.04 9.23
N PHE A 24 10.24 -2.22 9.23
CA PHE A 24 9.40 -2.33 8.04
C PHE A 24 8.09 -1.55 8.21
N PRO A 25 7.42 -1.22 7.10
CA PRO A 25 6.11 -0.56 7.15
C PRO A 25 5.00 -1.53 7.57
N GLU A 26 4.06 -1.02 8.34
CA GLU A 26 2.72 -1.57 8.52
C GLU A 26 1.76 -0.78 7.61
N LEU A 27 0.98 -1.48 6.79
CA LEU A 27 -0.07 -0.89 5.96
C LEU A 27 -1.40 -0.94 6.71
N ARG A 28 -2.04 0.22 6.83
CA ARG A 28 -3.37 0.37 7.42
C ARG A 28 -4.36 0.71 6.33
N ILE A 29 -5.27 -0.21 6.07
CA ILE A 29 -6.30 -0.06 5.04
C ILE A 29 -7.61 0.32 5.72
N LYS A 30 -8.22 1.42 5.27
CA LYS A 30 -9.53 1.88 5.71
C LYS A 30 -10.46 1.99 4.52
N SER A 31 -11.61 1.31 4.59
CA SER A 31 -12.69 1.51 3.63
C SER A 31 -13.28 2.90 3.82
N LEU A 32 -13.46 3.60 2.71
CA LEU A 32 -14.22 4.84 2.59
C LEU A 32 -15.55 4.52 1.89
N ASN A 33 -16.24 5.56 1.40
CA ASN A 33 -17.48 5.40 0.65
C ASN A 33 -17.20 4.95 -0.79
N ASN A 34 -18.18 4.31 -1.42
CA ASN A 34 -18.19 4.01 -2.86
C ASN A 34 -17.00 3.18 -3.39
N GLY A 35 -16.47 2.24 -2.60
CA GLY A 35 -15.36 1.38 -3.05
C GLY A 35 -13.99 2.07 -3.04
N GLU A 36 -13.89 3.25 -2.43
CA GLU A 36 -12.59 3.86 -2.16
C GLU A 36 -11.96 3.27 -0.90
N PHE A 37 -10.66 3.06 -0.94
CA PHE A 37 -9.87 2.61 0.19
C PHE A 37 -8.70 3.54 0.43
N LYS A 38 -8.58 4.05 1.65
CA LYS A 38 -7.41 4.77 2.10
C LYS A 38 -6.37 3.79 2.61
N VAL A 39 -5.19 3.84 2.01
CA VAL A 39 -4.02 3.06 2.42
C VAL A 39 -3.01 4.01 3.07
N ASP A 40 -2.88 3.87 4.38
CA ASP A 40 -1.87 4.58 5.18
C ASP A 40 -0.67 3.65 5.45
N GLN A 41 0.51 4.23 5.59
CA GLN A 41 1.71 3.54 6.08
C GLN A 41 2.15 4.12 7.42
N VAL A 42 2.60 3.24 8.31
CA VAL A 42 3.28 3.60 9.56
C VAL A 42 4.47 2.66 9.76
N ARG A 43 5.44 3.03 10.60
CA ARG A 43 6.52 2.11 10.99
C ARG A 43 5.96 1.06 11.94
N PHE A 44 6.19 -0.22 11.65
CA PHE A 44 5.89 -1.28 12.59
C PHE A 44 6.86 -1.22 13.78
N LEU A 45 6.30 -1.12 14.98
CA LEU A 45 7.02 -1.18 16.25
C LEU A 45 6.27 -2.13 17.18
N ARG A 46 7.02 -2.91 17.96
CA ARG A 46 6.42 -3.82 18.95
C ARG A 46 5.68 -3.05 20.05
N ASP A 47 6.21 -1.89 20.41
CA ASP A 47 5.57 -0.97 21.33
C ASP A 47 4.43 -0.23 20.62
N GLN A 48 3.24 -0.24 21.24
CA GLN A 48 2.05 0.40 20.70
C GLN A 48 2.04 1.92 20.94
N ASN A 49 2.82 2.41 21.91
CA ASN A 49 2.97 3.84 22.19
C ASN A 49 4.46 4.21 22.32
N PRO A 50 5.23 4.13 21.22
CA PRO A 50 6.66 4.38 21.24
C PRO A 50 6.96 5.83 21.62
N ASP A 51 7.85 6.00 22.59
CA ASP A 51 8.41 7.31 22.92
C ASP A 51 9.53 7.67 21.92
N TYR A 52 9.15 8.41 20.87
CA TYR A 52 10.08 8.88 19.84
C TYR A 52 11.14 9.85 20.36
N SER A 53 10.97 10.45 21.55
CA SER A 53 12.02 11.30 22.13
C SER A 53 13.27 10.51 22.53
N LYS A 54 13.12 9.20 22.74
CA LYS A 54 14.21 8.27 23.06
C LYS A 54 14.80 7.60 21.81
N GLU A 55 14.42 8.04 20.62
CA GLU A 55 14.86 7.43 19.38
C GLU A 55 16.37 7.66 19.15
N LYS A 56 17.14 6.57 19.18
CA LYS A 56 18.59 6.61 18.96
C LYS A 56 18.98 6.78 17.50
N PHE A 57 18.10 6.41 16.58
CA PHE A 57 18.40 6.35 15.14
C PHE A 57 17.39 7.19 14.36
N ASN A 58 17.89 8.24 13.71
CA ASN A 58 17.11 9.05 12.80
C ASN A 58 17.23 8.50 11.38
N SER A 59 16.10 8.36 10.68
CA SER A 59 16.06 7.99 9.27
C SER A 59 15.95 9.23 8.39
N SER A 60 16.78 9.33 7.36
CA SER A 60 16.64 10.36 6.32
C SER A 60 15.37 10.19 5.47
N TYR A 61 14.72 9.03 5.55
CA TYR A 61 13.43 8.73 4.91
C TYR A 61 12.24 8.91 5.84
N GLY A 62 12.46 9.36 7.09
CA GLY A 62 11.40 9.66 8.05
C GLY A 62 10.48 8.47 8.38
N TYR A 63 11.01 7.24 8.26
CA TYR A 63 10.24 6.01 8.39
C TYR A 63 9.01 5.97 7.46
N ARG A 64 9.25 6.40 6.22
CA ARG A 64 8.34 6.23 5.10
C ARG A 64 9.05 5.43 4.02
N TRP A 65 8.30 4.56 3.36
CA TRP A 65 8.80 3.66 2.32
C TRP A 65 8.16 3.99 0.98
N HIS A 66 8.87 3.65 -0.08
CA HIS A 66 8.32 3.54 -1.42
C HIS A 66 7.92 2.06 -1.63
N ILE A 67 6.62 1.79 -1.55
CA ILE A 67 6.08 0.43 -1.42
C ILE A 67 5.35 0.05 -2.71
N PRO A 68 5.86 -0.93 -3.49
CA PRO A 68 5.03 -1.64 -4.43
C PRO A 68 4.14 -2.63 -3.68
N PHE A 69 2.85 -2.60 -3.93
CA PHE A 69 1.93 -3.59 -3.40
C PHE A 69 0.89 -3.98 -4.43
N LYS A 70 0.43 -5.23 -4.32
CA LYS A 70 -0.59 -5.80 -5.18
C LYS A 70 -1.85 -6.02 -4.35
N TYR A 71 -2.99 -5.61 -4.87
CA TYR A 71 -4.28 -5.89 -4.24
C TYR A 71 -5.20 -6.63 -5.21
N THR A 72 -6.17 -7.35 -4.66
CA THR A 72 -7.15 -8.10 -5.44
C THR A 72 -8.56 -7.70 -4.99
N THR A 73 -9.42 -7.42 -5.94
CA THR A 73 -10.82 -7.05 -5.69
C THR A 73 -11.76 -8.13 -6.22
N LEU A 74 -12.90 -8.27 -5.55
CA LEU A 74 -14.03 -9.08 -6.01
C LEU A 74 -15.17 -8.16 -6.40
N LYS A 75 -15.64 -8.31 -7.65
CA LYS A 75 -16.89 -7.70 -8.09
C LYS A 75 -17.98 -8.77 -8.14
N LEU A 76 -19.15 -8.43 -7.61
CA LEU A 76 -20.37 -9.22 -7.76
C LEU A 76 -21.21 -8.57 -8.85
N ASP A 77 -21.48 -9.30 -9.93
CA ASP A 77 -22.39 -8.83 -10.98
C ASP A 77 -23.84 -9.20 -10.62
N ASP A 78 -24.60 -8.21 -10.15
CA ASP A 78 -26.00 -8.33 -9.72
C ASP A 78 -27.01 -8.40 -10.88
N GLY A 79 -26.59 -8.02 -12.09
CA GLY A 79 -27.38 -8.08 -13.32
C GLY A 79 -27.31 -9.40 -14.09
N ALA A 80 -26.46 -10.34 -13.66
CA ALA A 80 -26.29 -11.63 -14.32
C ALA A 80 -27.23 -12.69 -13.71
N LYS A 81 -27.82 -13.56 -14.55
CA LYS A 81 -28.67 -14.69 -14.11
C LYS A 81 -27.90 -15.74 -13.27
N SER A 82 -26.58 -15.57 -13.14
CA SER A 82 -25.66 -16.32 -12.31
C SER A 82 -24.69 -15.34 -11.66
N VAL A 83 -24.42 -15.48 -10.36
CA VAL A 83 -23.44 -14.65 -9.65
C VAL A 83 -22.04 -15.03 -10.15
N GLU A 84 -21.44 -14.18 -10.98
CA GLU A 84 -20.05 -14.31 -11.38
C GLU A 84 -19.15 -13.49 -10.43
N VAL A 85 -18.06 -14.11 -9.99
CA VAL A 85 -17.05 -13.47 -9.14
C VAL A 85 -15.89 -13.05 -10.03
N ILE A 86 -15.85 -11.77 -10.39
CA ILE A 86 -14.73 -11.22 -11.18
C ILE A 86 -13.59 -10.89 -10.22
N ARG A 87 -12.40 -11.42 -10.53
CA ARG A 87 -11.16 -11.16 -9.78
C ARG A 87 -10.25 -10.22 -10.57
N ASN A 88 -10.14 -8.99 -10.11
CA ASN A 88 -9.19 -8.03 -10.67
C ASN A 88 -7.98 -7.90 -9.77
N SER A 89 -6.79 -7.81 -10.36
CA SER A 89 -5.57 -7.62 -9.60
C SER A 89 -4.72 -6.50 -10.15
N THR A 90 -4.40 -5.53 -9.29
CA THR A 90 -3.77 -4.28 -9.67
C THR A 90 -2.50 -4.08 -8.86
N LEU A 91 -1.44 -3.65 -9.53
CA LEU A 91 -0.20 -3.18 -8.91
C LEU A 91 -0.34 -1.69 -8.61
N ALA A 92 -0.18 -1.31 -7.35
CA ALA A 92 -0.12 0.07 -6.91
C ALA A 92 1.24 0.40 -6.31
N TRP A 93 1.64 1.66 -6.48
CA TRP A 93 2.89 2.19 -5.96
C TRP A 93 2.60 3.32 -4.98
N MET A 94 3.09 3.17 -3.76
CA MET A 94 2.93 4.18 -2.71
C MET A 94 4.27 4.85 -2.41
N LYS A 95 4.43 6.11 -2.85
CA LYS A 95 5.69 6.86 -2.71
C LYS A 95 5.70 7.76 -1.47
N TYR A 96 6.26 7.26 -0.36
CA TYR A 96 6.49 7.98 0.91
C TYR A 96 5.27 8.62 1.59
N ARG A 97 4.07 8.45 1.04
CA ARG A 97 2.82 9.09 1.46
C ARG A 97 1.73 8.05 1.57
N ASN A 98 0.55 8.45 2.05
CA ASN A 98 -0.64 7.64 1.91
C ASN A 98 -1.24 7.81 0.52
N ILE A 99 -2.02 6.82 0.11
CA ILE A 99 -2.74 6.86 -1.16
C ILE A 99 -4.19 6.44 -0.97
N THR A 100 -5.04 6.91 -1.88
CA THR A 100 -6.39 6.38 -2.05
C THR A 100 -6.40 5.47 -3.26
N VAL A 101 -6.98 4.30 -3.09
CA VAL A 101 -7.20 3.32 -4.15
C VAL A 101 -8.71 3.25 -4.40
N ASP A 102 -9.14 3.57 -5.61
CA ASP A 102 -10.52 3.39 -6.04
C ASP A 102 -10.66 2.01 -6.69
N THR A 103 -11.54 1.17 -6.15
CA THR A 103 -11.84 -0.15 -6.71
C THR A 103 -13.15 -0.17 -7.49
N GLY A 104 -13.90 0.92 -7.54
CA GLY A 104 -15.27 0.98 -8.05
C GLY A 104 -16.30 0.58 -6.99
N SER A 105 -17.50 1.15 -7.10
CA SER A 105 -18.54 1.14 -6.04
C SER A 105 -19.10 -0.23 -5.64
N THR A 106 -18.77 -1.29 -6.38
CA THR A 106 -19.28 -2.66 -6.18
C THR A 106 -18.19 -3.65 -5.75
N ASP A 107 -16.96 -3.17 -5.56
CA ASP A 107 -15.80 -4.04 -5.42
C ASP A 107 -15.36 -4.16 -3.95
N TYR A 108 -15.15 -5.40 -3.52
CA TYR A 108 -14.66 -5.73 -2.18
C TYR A 108 -13.16 -6.07 -2.22
N LEU A 109 -12.37 -5.44 -1.34
CA LEU A 109 -10.97 -5.86 -1.12
C LEU A 109 -10.93 -7.19 -0.37
N ILE A 110 -10.18 -8.14 -0.91
CA ILE A 110 -9.86 -9.40 -0.20
C ILE A 110 -8.64 -9.14 0.67
N LYS A 111 -8.75 -9.48 1.97
CA LYS A 111 -7.63 -9.43 2.94
C LYS A 111 -6.68 -10.60 2.75
#